data_AF-B5QT49-F1
#
_entry.id   AF-B5QT49-F1
#
_cell.length_a   1.000
_cell.length_b   1.000
_cell.length_c   1.000
_cell.angle_alpha   90.00
_cell.angle_beta   90.00
_cell.angle_gamma   90.00
#
_symmetry.space_group_name_H-M   'P 1'
#
loop_
_entity.id
_entity.type
_entity.pdbx_description
1 polymer ?
#
loop_
_entity_poly.entity_id
_entity_poly.type
_entity_poly.pdbx_seq_one_letter_code
_entity_poly.pdbx_strand_id
1 'polypeptide(L)'
;MSPHEFFTAVARDPTSKEIEKFLTNRSGEQMLQLLRCIQEPHAKVAFATKMLNLPSNLSRRRATSEKAQKAKKALNAFVGFRCYYITIPAFKSFPMKKLSSLVGTLWEADPNKLLWSLLAKAWSMIRDQLTKKVAPLDEFFGMTCAWLGLPSPGLYLETYGWTMSVDQDGNPTLFREAGFESTSVVTEAANAALSVEDIIDHVQIHGYALTTSTTLP
;
A
#
# COMPACT_ATOMS: atom_id res chain seq x y z
N MET A 1 -14.29 71.61 22.54
CA MET A 1 -13.68 71.21 23.82
C MET A 1 -14.65 70.30 24.55
N SER A 2 -14.39 68.99 24.56
CA SER A 2 -14.39 68.10 25.74
C SER A 2 -14.29 66.63 25.25
N PRO A 3 -13.43 65.80 25.86
CA PRO A 3 -13.22 64.39 25.49
C PRO A 3 -13.96 63.42 26.42
N HIS A 4 -13.92 62.13 26.04
CA HIS A 4 -14.32 60.90 26.75
C HIS A 4 -15.68 60.30 26.41
N GLU A 5 -15.68 59.35 25.48
CA GLU A 5 -16.43 58.10 25.65
C GLU A 5 -15.47 56.92 25.47
N PHE A 6 -15.09 56.31 26.60
CA PHE A 6 -14.42 55.02 26.63
C PHE A 6 -15.43 53.94 26.25
N PHE A 7 -15.27 53.32 25.07
CA PHE A 7 -15.91 52.04 24.78
C PHE A 7 -15.19 50.95 25.56
N THR A 8 -15.66 50.67 26.77
CA THR A 8 -15.32 49.47 27.52
C THR A 8 -15.90 48.27 26.77
N ALA A 9 -15.07 47.62 25.95
CA ALA A 9 -15.37 46.30 25.42
C ALA A 9 -15.37 45.30 26.59
N VAL A 10 -16.54 45.08 27.18
CA VAL A 10 -16.79 44.02 28.16
C VAL A 10 -16.32 42.71 27.53
N ALA A 11 -15.26 42.12 28.11
CA ALA A 11 -14.77 40.80 27.74
C ALA A 11 -15.89 39.79 28.01
N ARG A 12 -16.62 39.42 26.95
CA ARG A 12 -17.62 38.35 27.04
C ARG A 12 -16.89 37.03 27.12
N ASP A 13 -17.23 36.23 28.14
CA ASP A 13 -16.82 34.84 28.20
C ASP A 13 -17.42 34.08 27.00
N PRO A 14 -16.59 33.43 26.17
CA PRO A 14 -17.07 32.75 24.97
C PRO A 14 -18.03 31.62 25.34
N THR A 15 -19.15 31.54 24.62
CA THR A 15 -20.19 30.55 24.91
C THR A 15 -19.70 29.15 24.56
N SER A 16 -20.09 28.10 25.29
CA SER A 16 -19.65 26.71 25.04
C SER A 16 -19.77 26.26 23.58
N LYS A 17 -20.79 26.73 22.85
CA LYS A 17 -20.98 26.44 21.42
C LYS A 17 -19.95 27.14 20.52
N GLU A 18 -19.50 28.34 20.89
CA GLU A 18 -18.44 29.07 20.18
C GLU A 18 -17.09 28.40 20.41
N ILE A 19 -16.85 27.90 21.62
CA ILE A 19 -15.68 27.10 21.97
C ILE A 19 -15.66 25.79 21.17
N GLU A 20 -16.77 25.08 21.06
CA GLU A 20 -16.86 23.84 20.26
C GLU A 20 -16.61 24.09 18.76
N LYS A 21 -17.20 25.15 18.19
CA LYS A 21 -16.98 25.55 16.80
C LYS A 21 -15.52 25.97 16.55
N PHE A 22 -14.87 26.55 17.55
CA PHE A 22 -13.46 26.93 17.50
C PHE A 22 -12.52 25.72 17.59
N LEU A 23 -12.84 24.74 18.44
CA LEU A 23 -12.06 23.51 18.59
C LEU A 23 -12.19 22.56 17.39
N THR A 24 -13.34 22.55 16.72
CA THR A 24 -13.58 21.69 15.54
C THR A 24 -12.86 22.14 14.28
N ASN A 25 -12.51 23.43 14.16
CA ASN A 25 -11.91 24.01 12.95
C ASN A 25 -10.38 24.16 13.00
N ARG A 26 -9.69 23.79 14.09
CA ARG A 26 -8.23 23.89 14.20
C ARG A 26 -7.55 22.53 14.13
N SER A 27 -6.40 22.48 13.46
CA SER A 27 -5.55 21.28 13.42
C SER A 27 -4.82 21.07 14.75
N GLY A 28 -4.39 19.84 15.02
CA GLY A 28 -3.69 19.51 16.27
C GLY A 28 -2.38 20.27 16.49
N GLU A 29 -1.81 20.88 15.45
CA GLU A 29 -0.60 21.70 15.55
C GLU A 29 -0.91 23.13 16.03
N GLN A 30 -1.99 23.72 15.52
CA GLN A 30 -2.48 25.03 15.98
C GLN A 30 -2.96 24.98 17.44
N MET A 31 -3.46 23.83 17.90
CA MET A 31 -3.82 23.60 19.30
C MET A 31 -2.58 23.52 20.21
N LEU A 32 -1.50 22.90 19.74
CA LEU A 32 -0.23 22.86 20.48
C LEU A 32 0.47 24.22 20.53
N GLN A 33 0.30 25.04 19.50
CA GLN A 33 0.83 26.40 19.50
C GLN A 33 0.06 27.29 20.49
N LEU A 34 -1.27 27.17 20.57
CA LEU A 34 -2.07 27.84 21.60
C LEU A 34 -1.64 27.43 23.02
N LEU A 35 -1.48 26.13 23.28
CA LEU A 35 -1.02 25.65 24.59
C LEU A 35 0.35 26.23 24.97
N ARG A 36 1.23 26.43 23.99
CA ARG A 36 2.55 27.06 24.19
C ARG A 36 2.45 28.57 24.44
N CYS A 37 1.47 29.25 23.86
CA CYS A 37 1.24 30.69 24.07
C CYS A 37 0.51 31.03 25.38
N ILE A 38 -0.17 30.08 26.03
CA ILE A 38 -0.81 30.31 27.33
C ILE A 38 0.27 30.39 28.41
N GLN A 39 0.44 31.58 28.98
CA GLN A 39 1.39 31.89 30.06
C GLN A 39 0.82 31.55 31.45
N GLU A 40 -0.50 31.60 31.61
CA GLU A 40 -1.15 31.37 32.91
C GLU A 40 -1.26 29.86 33.22
N PRO A 41 -0.68 29.38 34.33
CA PRO A 41 -0.55 27.95 34.61
C PRO A 41 -1.91 27.27 34.83
N HIS A 42 -2.87 27.94 35.48
CA HIS A 42 -4.20 27.39 35.70
C HIS A 42 -5.02 27.28 34.41
N ALA A 43 -4.95 28.28 33.54
CA ALA A 43 -5.63 28.26 32.23
C ALA A 43 -5.05 27.18 31.31
N LYS A 44 -3.74 26.95 31.37
CA LYS A 44 -3.04 25.91 30.60
C LYS A 44 -3.46 24.51 31.00
N VAL A 45 -3.57 24.25 32.32
CA VAL A 45 -4.05 22.97 32.85
C VAL A 45 -5.53 22.76 32.50
N ALA A 46 -6.38 23.76 32.68
CA ALA A 46 -7.80 23.66 32.33
C ALA A 46 -8.02 23.37 30.84
N PHE A 47 -7.24 24.00 29.96
CA PHE A 47 -7.28 23.76 28.52
C PHE A 47 -6.77 22.35 28.15
N ALA A 48 -5.67 21.89 28.77
CA ALA A 48 -5.15 20.54 28.57
C ALA A 48 -6.14 19.46 29.03
N THR A 49 -6.80 19.64 30.17
CA THR A 49 -7.82 18.72 30.66
C THR A 49 -9.05 18.68 29.75
N LYS A 50 -9.49 19.83 29.22
CA LYS A 50 -10.57 19.89 28.23
C LYS A 50 -10.20 19.26 26.89
N MET A 51 -8.92 19.34 26.49
CA MET A 51 -8.39 18.63 25.31
C MET A 51 -8.43 17.10 25.47
N LEU A 52 -8.05 16.59 26.64
CA LEU A 52 -8.03 15.15 26.92
C LEU A 52 -9.44 14.55 27.02
N ASN A 53 -10.43 15.34 27.45
CA ASN A 53 -11.80 14.91 27.66
C ASN A 53 -12.74 15.19 26.46
N LEU A 54 -12.22 15.69 25.34
CA LEU A 54 -13.03 15.94 24.15
C LEU A 54 -13.40 14.59 23.49
N PRO A 55 -14.67 14.36 23.11
CA PRO A 55 -15.09 13.12 22.46
C PRO A 55 -14.23 12.87 21.23
N SER A 56 -13.65 11.67 21.17
CA SER A 56 -12.61 11.25 20.24
C SER A 56 -13.12 11.03 18.81
N ASN A 57 -13.64 12.07 18.18
CA ASN A 57 -13.78 12.14 16.72
C ASN A 57 -12.55 12.78 16.04
N LEU A 58 -11.60 13.34 16.81
CA LEU A 58 -10.36 13.95 16.30
C LEU A 58 -9.18 12.97 16.15
N SER A 59 -9.28 11.74 16.65
CA SER A 59 -8.24 10.71 16.45
C SER A 59 -8.12 10.26 14.97
N ARG A 60 -9.08 10.64 14.10
CA ARG A 60 -9.00 10.36 12.66
C ARG A 60 -8.28 11.44 11.84
N ARG A 61 -7.86 12.58 12.42
CA ARG A 61 -7.28 13.71 11.66
C ARG A 61 -5.98 14.26 12.22
N ARG A 62 -5.12 13.41 12.80
CA ARG A 62 -3.73 13.78 13.08
C ARG A 62 -2.75 12.99 12.21
N ALA A 63 -2.74 13.34 10.92
CA ALA A 63 -1.60 13.23 10.00
C ALA A 63 -2.00 13.77 8.61
N THR A 64 -2.33 15.06 8.48
CA THR A 64 -2.46 15.69 7.15
C THR A 64 -2.01 17.15 7.19
N SER A 65 -0.72 17.34 6.92
CA SER A 65 -0.05 18.52 6.35
C SER A 65 1.43 18.14 6.38
N GLU A 66 2.08 17.69 5.31
CA GLU A 66 2.08 18.14 3.93
C GLU A 66 2.10 16.92 2.99
N LYS A 67 1.28 16.95 1.92
CA LYS A 67 1.23 15.95 0.84
C LYS A 67 1.62 14.51 1.23
N ALA A 68 0.96 13.95 2.24
CA ALA A 68 0.86 12.49 2.38
C ALA A 68 0.05 12.00 1.18
N GLN A 69 0.76 11.77 0.09
CA GLN A 69 0.27 11.15 -1.12
C GLN A 69 -0.32 9.82 -0.69
N LYS A 70 -1.64 9.80 -0.44
CA LYS A 70 -2.39 8.68 0.15
C LYS A 70 -1.72 7.38 -0.23
N ALA A 71 -1.01 6.76 0.73
CA ALA A 71 -0.36 5.48 0.49
C ALA A 71 -1.43 4.58 -0.10
N LYS A 72 -1.27 4.24 -1.39
CA LYS A 72 -2.25 3.40 -2.05
C LYS A 72 -2.18 2.06 -1.33
N LYS A 73 -3.29 1.33 -1.23
CA LYS A 73 -3.26 0.01 -0.60
C LYS A 73 -2.09 -0.80 -1.16
N ALA A 74 -1.33 -1.43 -0.26
CA ALA A 74 -0.26 -2.33 -0.66
C ALA A 74 -0.81 -3.37 -1.64
N LEU A 75 -0.03 -3.71 -2.65
CA LEU A 75 -0.36 -4.78 -3.56
C LEU A 75 -0.50 -6.06 -2.74
N ASN A 76 -1.58 -6.80 -2.99
CA ASN A 76 -1.81 -8.08 -2.36
C ASN A 76 -1.07 -9.17 -3.17
N ALA A 77 -0.48 -10.15 -2.49
CA ALA A 77 0.28 -11.24 -3.11
C ALA A 77 -0.50 -11.96 -4.22
N PHE A 78 -1.77 -12.31 -3.96
CA PHE A 78 -2.65 -12.93 -4.94
C PHE A 78 -2.92 -12.02 -6.15
N VAL A 79 -3.01 -10.71 -5.94
CA VAL A 79 -3.17 -9.75 -7.04
C VAL A 79 -1.92 -9.72 -7.91
N GLY A 80 -0.73 -9.76 -7.32
CA GLY A 80 0.53 -9.89 -8.05
C GLY A 80 0.58 -11.17 -8.88
N PHE A 81 0.32 -12.31 -8.23
CA PHE A 81 0.23 -13.63 -8.86
C PHE A 81 -0.73 -13.61 -10.05
N ARG A 82 -1.97 -13.12 -9.85
CA ARG A 82 -2.99 -13.06 -10.89
C ARG A 82 -2.57 -12.15 -12.05
N CYS A 83 -2.02 -10.98 -11.77
CA CYS A 83 -1.59 -10.05 -12.82
C CYS A 83 -0.52 -10.66 -13.73
N TYR A 84 0.39 -11.45 -13.17
CA TYR A 84 1.43 -12.12 -13.94
C TYR A 84 0.88 -13.33 -14.71
N TYR A 85 0.22 -14.27 -14.03
CA TYR A 85 -0.19 -15.55 -14.64
C TYR A 85 -1.51 -15.53 -15.40
N ILE A 86 -2.30 -14.45 -15.35
CA ILE A 86 -3.45 -14.34 -16.27
C ILE A 86 -3.02 -14.31 -17.74
N THR A 87 -1.73 -14.04 -18.00
CA THR A 87 -1.14 -14.03 -19.34
C THR A 87 -0.75 -15.41 -19.87
N ILE A 88 -0.96 -16.48 -19.09
CA ILE A 88 -0.80 -17.88 -19.54
C ILE A 88 -1.49 -18.04 -20.91
N PRO A 89 -0.79 -18.51 -21.96
CA PRO A 89 -1.34 -18.56 -23.32
C PRO A 89 -2.67 -19.30 -23.42
N ALA A 90 -2.80 -20.40 -22.68
CA ALA A 90 -4.03 -21.20 -22.64
C ALA A 90 -5.25 -20.41 -22.14
N PHE A 91 -5.05 -19.40 -21.28
CA PHE A 91 -6.13 -18.58 -20.73
C PHE A 91 -6.67 -17.55 -21.72
N LYS A 92 -5.89 -17.15 -22.74
CA LYS A 92 -6.27 -16.08 -23.68
C LYS A 92 -7.57 -16.37 -24.44
N SER A 93 -7.94 -17.64 -24.59
CA SER A 93 -9.15 -18.07 -25.29
C SER A 93 -10.42 -17.98 -24.43
N PHE A 94 -10.32 -17.65 -23.14
CA PHE A 94 -11.45 -17.69 -22.21
C PHE A 94 -11.70 -16.33 -21.54
N PRO A 95 -12.98 -15.97 -21.30
CA PRO A 95 -13.30 -14.75 -20.57
C PRO A 95 -12.91 -14.87 -19.09
N MET A 96 -12.54 -13.74 -18.47
CA MET A 96 -12.13 -13.66 -17.07
C MET A 96 -13.12 -14.32 -16.10
N LYS A 97 -14.43 -14.28 -16.39
CA LYS A 97 -15.47 -14.92 -15.58
C LYS A 97 -15.28 -16.43 -15.42
N LYS A 98 -14.79 -17.11 -16.47
CA LYS A 98 -14.51 -18.56 -16.44
C LYS A 98 -13.14 -18.86 -15.82
N LEU A 99 -12.21 -17.91 -15.88
CA LEU A 99 -10.84 -18.08 -15.39
C LEU A 99 -10.66 -17.75 -13.91
N SER A 100 -11.51 -16.90 -13.33
CA SER A 100 -11.28 -16.40 -11.97
C SER A 100 -11.22 -17.51 -10.91
N SER A 101 -12.04 -18.55 -11.05
CA SER A 101 -11.99 -19.73 -10.18
C SER A 101 -10.72 -20.54 -10.40
N LEU A 102 -10.34 -20.78 -11.66
CA LEU A 102 -9.13 -21.52 -12.04
C LEU A 102 -7.86 -20.85 -11.51
N VAL A 103 -7.75 -19.53 -11.64
CA VAL A 103 -6.63 -18.76 -11.08
C VAL A 103 -6.59 -18.89 -9.55
N GLY A 104 -7.75 -18.95 -8.89
CA GLY A 104 -7.84 -19.25 -7.47
C GLY A 104 -7.30 -20.64 -7.14
N THR A 105 -7.67 -21.66 -7.91
CA THR A 105 -7.14 -23.03 -7.75
C THR A 105 -5.62 -23.08 -7.90
N LEU A 106 -5.06 -22.41 -8.91
CA LEU A 106 -3.62 -22.33 -9.09
C LEU A 106 -2.93 -21.63 -7.90
N TRP A 107 -3.51 -20.53 -7.41
CA TRP A 107 -2.99 -19.81 -6.25
C TRP A 107 -2.96 -20.69 -5.00
N GLU A 108 -4.04 -21.41 -4.69
CA GLU A 108 -4.09 -22.30 -3.51
C GLU A 108 -3.02 -23.39 -3.57
N ALA A 109 -2.68 -23.88 -4.76
CA ALA A 109 -1.64 -24.88 -4.96
C ALA A 109 -0.22 -24.31 -5.13
N ASP A 110 -0.05 -22.99 -5.28
CA ASP A 110 1.25 -22.38 -5.55
C ASP A 110 2.19 -22.50 -4.34
N PRO A 111 3.43 -23.01 -4.51
CA PRO A 111 4.38 -23.15 -3.40
C PRO A 111 5.07 -21.83 -3.02
N ASN A 112 5.01 -20.79 -3.87
CA ASN A 112 5.80 -19.57 -3.73
C ASN A 112 4.99 -18.39 -3.15
N LYS A 113 3.91 -18.65 -2.38
CA LYS A 113 3.05 -17.58 -1.80
C LYS A 113 3.83 -16.56 -0.97
N LEU A 114 4.87 -17.00 -0.26
CA LEU A 114 5.76 -16.12 0.50
C LEU A 114 6.55 -15.19 -0.42
N LEU A 115 7.07 -15.71 -1.54
CA LEU A 115 7.77 -14.90 -2.54
C LEU A 115 6.84 -13.87 -3.18
N TRP A 116 5.61 -14.26 -3.53
CA TRP A 116 4.59 -13.33 -4.02
C TRP A 116 4.29 -12.22 -3.02
N SER A 117 4.33 -12.51 -1.72
CA SER A 117 4.16 -11.52 -0.67
C SER A 117 5.34 -10.55 -0.60
N LEU A 118 6.58 -11.04 -0.74
CA LEU A 118 7.78 -10.21 -0.80
C LEU A 118 7.76 -9.29 -2.03
N LEU A 119 7.50 -9.83 -3.21
CA LEU A 119 7.38 -9.08 -4.47
C LEU A 119 6.32 -7.98 -4.37
N ALA A 120 5.14 -8.32 -3.85
CA ALA A 120 4.06 -7.35 -3.72
C ALA A 120 4.41 -6.22 -2.75
N LYS A 121 5.12 -6.53 -1.66
CA LYS A 121 5.62 -5.54 -0.71
C LYS A 121 6.70 -4.65 -1.33
N ALA A 122 7.70 -5.24 -1.99
CA ALA A 122 8.79 -4.50 -2.66
C ALA A 122 8.25 -3.51 -3.70
N TRP A 123 7.37 -3.98 -4.59
CA TRP A 123 6.75 -3.09 -5.59
C TRP A 123 5.91 -1.99 -4.94
N SER A 124 5.17 -2.29 -3.87
CA SER A 124 4.39 -1.27 -3.15
C SER A 124 5.27 -0.19 -2.56
N MET A 125 6.43 -0.56 -2.00
CA MET A 125 7.40 0.39 -1.45
C MET A 125 7.99 1.28 -2.55
N ILE A 126 8.44 0.70 -3.67
CA ILE A 126 8.94 1.46 -4.82
C ILE A 126 7.88 2.43 -5.34
N ARG A 127 6.66 1.93 -5.54
CA ARG A 127 5.52 2.73 -6.01
C ARG A 127 5.15 3.85 -5.04
N ASP A 128 5.26 3.63 -3.73
CA ASP A 128 4.88 4.63 -2.74
C ASP A 128 5.96 5.72 -2.58
N GLN A 129 7.23 5.40 -2.87
CA GLN A 129 8.31 6.37 -2.99
C GLN A 129 8.21 7.22 -4.27
N LEU A 130 7.61 6.68 -5.33
CA LEU A 130 7.49 7.34 -6.63
C LEU A 130 6.11 7.99 -6.83
N THR A 131 6.09 9.25 -7.22
CA THR A 131 4.86 10.00 -7.51
C THR A 131 4.19 9.47 -8.81
N LYS A 132 3.45 8.36 -8.73
CA LYS A 132 2.45 7.82 -9.68
C LYS A 132 2.85 7.44 -11.12
N LYS A 133 4.01 7.83 -11.67
CA LYS A 133 4.29 7.65 -13.12
C LYS A 133 5.45 6.73 -13.53
N VAL A 134 6.19 6.11 -12.60
CA VAL A 134 7.50 5.48 -12.94
C VAL A 134 7.63 4.03 -12.45
N ALA A 135 6.54 3.32 -12.13
CA ALA A 135 6.61 1.95 -11.60
C ALA A 135 5.63 0.99 -12.30
N PRO A 136 5.86 0.64 -13.58
CA PRO A 136 5.06 -0.35 -14.31
C PRO A 136 5.17 -1.74 -13.68
N LEU A 137 4.02 -2.33 -13.33
CA LEU A 137 3.94 -3.60 -12.61
C LEU A 137 4.38 -4.79 -13.47
N ASP A 138 4.09 -4.73 -14.77
CA ASP A 138 4.50 -5.71 -15.77
C ASP A 138 6.02 -5.76 -15.94
N GLU A 139 6.69 -4.61 -16.02
CA GLU A 139 8.15 -4.52 -16.10
C GLU A 139 8.79 -5.07 -14.82
N PHE A 140 8.28 -4.69 -13.65
CA PHE A 140 8.74 -5.21 -12.36
C PHE A 140 8.67 -6.74 -12.27
N PHE A 141 7.53 -7.33 -12.64
CA PHE A 141 7.40 -8.79 -12.62
C PHE A 141 8.24 -9.45 -13.72
N GLY A 142 8.40 -8.83 -14.89
CA GLY A 142 9.29 -9.33 -15.93
C GLY A 142 10.73 -9.50 -15.44
N MET A 143 11.26 -8.50 -14.73
CA MET A 143 12.60 -8.57 -14.15
C MET A 143 12.69 -9.53 -12.97
N THR A 144 11.81 -9.37 -11.99
CA THR A 144 11.92 -10.11 -10.73
C THR A 144 11.57 -11.58 -10.87
N CYS A 145 10.52 -11.94 -11.62
CA CYS A 145 10.17 -13.34 -11.81
C CYS A 145 11.28 -14.10 -12.54
N ALA A 146 11.90 -13.48 -13.55
CA ALA A 146 13.03 -14.08 -14.26
C ALA A 146 14.25 -14.28 -13.35
N TRP A 147 14.61 -13.26 -12.55
CA TRP A 147 15.73 -13.34 -11.62
C TRP A 147 15.53 -14.39 -10.51
N LEU A 148 14.31 -14.53 -10.01
CA LEU A 148 13.98 -15.43 -8.90
C LEU A 148 13.68 -16.87 -9.35
N GLY A 149 13.72 -17.15 -10.65
CA GLY A 149 13.42 -18.46 -11.21
C GLY A 149 11.93 -18.82 -11.19
N LEU A 150 11.04 -17.84 -11.03
CA LEU A 150 9.61 -18.09 -11.19
C LEU A 150 9.31 -18.44 -12.66
N PRO A 151 8.54 -19.51 -12.92
CA PRO A 151 8.27 -19.93 -14.28
C PRO A 151 7.55 -18.82 -15.06
N SER A 152 7.89 -18.68 -16.33
CA SER A 152 7.17 -17.77 -17.21
C SER A 152 5.70 -18.21 -17.35
N PRO A 153 4.77 -17.32 -17.71
CA PRO A 153 3.37 -17.69 -17.92
C PRO A 153 3.19 -18.80 -18.98
N GLY A 154 4.11 -18.95 -19.93
CA GLY A 154 4.08 -20.06 -20.89
C GLY A 154 4.38 -21.42 -20.27
N LEU A 155 5.19 -21.45 -19.20
CA LEU A 155 5.73 -22.68 -18.60
C LEU A 155 5.08 -23.03 -17.25
N TYR A 156 4.29 -22.13 -16.65
CA TYR A 156 3.70 -22.32 -15.32
C TYR A 156 2.94 -23.64 -15.17
N LEU A 157 2.05 -23.94 -16.13
CA LEU A 157 1.22 -25.13 -16.06
C LEU A 157 2.08 -26.40 -16.11
N GLU A 158 3.00 -26.48 -17.06
CA GLU A 158 3.94 -27.60 -17.21
C GLU A 158 4.84 -27.76 -15.97
N THR A 159 5.42 -26.66 -15.48
CA THR A 159 6.35 -26.65 -14.34
C THR A 159 5.70 -27.14 -13.05
N TYR A 160 4.39 -26.97 -12.90
CA TYR A 160 3.64 -27.39 -11.71
C TYR A 160 2.69 -28.57 -11.97
N GLY A 161 2.84 -29.26 -13.11
CA GLY A 161 2.08 -30.47 -13.43
C GLY A 161 0.59 -30.23 -13.69
N TRP A 162 0.20 -28.99 -14.01
CA TRP A 162 -1.16 -28.64 -14.39
C TRP A 162 -1.39 -28.89 -15.87
N THR A 163 -2.52 -29.48 -16.18
CA THR A 163 -3.07 -29.59 -17.52
C THR A 163 -4.40 -28.87 -17.55
N MET A 164 -4.61 -28.05 -18.58
CA MET A 164 -5.89 -27.38 -18.81
C MET A 164 -6.63 -28.07 -19.96
N SER A 165 -7.88 -28.42 -19.74
CA SER A 165 -8.76 -29.01 -20.75
C SER A 165 -10.09 -28.26 -20.82
N VAL A 166 -10.95 -28.66 -21.75
CA VAL A 166 -12.30 -28.10 -21.90
C VAL A 166 -13.30 -29.22 -21.63
N ASP A 167 -14.26 -28.96 -20.75
CA ASP A 167 -15.32 -29.92 -20.44
C ASP A 167 -16.38 -30.01 -21.54
N GLN A 168 -17.38 -30.87 -21.33
CA GLN A 168 -18.47 -31.09 -22.28
C GLN A 168 -19.34 -29.83 -22.50
N ASP A 169 -19.33 -28.90 -21.56
CA ASP A 169 -20.08 -27.64 -21.58
C ASP A 169 -19.26 -26.47 -22.15
N GLY A 170 -18.05 -26.72 -22.63
CA GLY A 170 -17.17 -25.69 -23.18
C GLY A 170 -16.53 -24.79 -22.11
N ASN A 171 -16.43 -25.25 -20.87
CA ASN A 171 -15.74 -24.54 -19.79
C ASN A 171 -14.32 -25.07 -19.60
N PRO A 172 -13.36 -24.17 -19.33
CA PRO A 172 -12.00 -24.58 -19.02
C PRO A 172 -11.98 -25.28 -17.65
N THR A 173 -11.28 -26.40 -17.57
CA THR A 173 -11.02 -27.12 -16.33
C THR A 173 -9.53 -27.32 -16.14
N LEU A 174 -9.09 -27.42 -14.89
CA LEU A 174 -7.71 -27.69 -14.53
C LEU A 174 -7.63 -29.05 -13.85
N PHE A 175 -6.66 -29.84 -14.29
CA PHE A 175 -6.31 -31.11 -13.71
C PHE A 175 -4.82 -31.11 -13.35
N ARG A 176 -4.47 -31.77 -12.25
CA ARG A 176 -3.09 -31.98 -11.84
C ARG A 176 -2.89 -33.46 -11.56
N GLU A 177 -1.84 -34.04 -12.14
CA GLU A 177 -1.56 -35.46 -11.98
C GLU A 177 -1.16 -35.78 -10.53
N ALA A 178 -1.65 -36.92 -10.03
CA ALA A 178 -1.37 -37.37 -8.67
C ALA A 178 0.11 -37.77 -8.54
N GLY A 179 0.80 -37.20 -7.55
CA GLY A 179 2.23 -37.45 -7.32
C GLY A 179 3.19 -36.40 -7.89
N PHE A 180 2.68 -35.34 -8.53
CA PHE A 180 3.52 -34.20 -8.89
C PHE A 180 3.88 -33.41 -7.62
N GLU A 181 5.14 -33.44 -7.19
CA GLU A 181 5.63 -32.62 -6.08
C GLU A 181 5.78 -31.16 -6.53
N SER A 182 5.00 -30.25 -5.95
CA SER A 182 5.21 -28.81 -6.16
C SER A 182 6.42 -28.36 -5.36
N THR A 183 7.60 -28.51 -5.93
CA THR A 183 8.79 -27.90 -5.32
C THR A 183 8.78 -26.40 -5.63
N SER A 184 9.15 -25.60 -4.63
CA SER A 184 9.50 -24.20 -4.84
C SER A 184 10.61 -24.14 -5.90
N VAL A 185 10.40 -23.37 -6.97
CA VAL A 185 11.33 -23.30 -8.12
C VAL A 185 12.36 -22.17 -7.92
N VAL A 186 12.39 -21.61 -6.71
CA VAL A 186 13.25 -20.49 -6.37
C VAL A 186 14.71 -20.90 -6.53
N THR A 187 15.45 -20.13 -7.33
CA THR A 187 16.88 -20.35 -7.57
C THR A 187 17.65 -20.32 -6.24
N GLU A 188 18.76 -21.05 -6.12
CA GLU A 188 19.61 -21.04 -4.91
C GLU A 188 20.00 -19.62 -4.46
N ALA A 189 20.13 -18.67 -5.39
CA ALA A 189 20.35 -17.25 -5.12
C ALA A 189 19.28 -16.59 -4.24
N ALA A 190 18.04 -17.08 -4.28
CA ALA A 190 16.92 -16.59 -3.47
C ALA A 190 16.59 -17.50 -2.26
N ASN A 191 17.23 -18.67 -2.15
CA ASN A 191 17.21 -19.49 -0.93
C ASN A 191 18.06 -18.89 0.20
N ALA A 192 18.98 -17.97 -0.13
CA ALA A 192 19.72 -17.18 0.86
C ALA A 192 18.88 -15.98 1.33
N ALA A 193 18.11 -16.15 2.43
CA ALA A 193 17.51 -15.08 3.24
C ALA A 193 16.98 -13.84 2.48
N LEU A 194 16.31 -14.04 1.33
CA LEU A 194 15.88 -12.97 0.44
C LEU A 194 14.97 -11.98 1.18
N SER A 195 15.39 -10.72 1.25
CA SER A 195 14.64 -9.62 1.86
C SER A 195 13.88 -8.79 0.83
N VAL A 196 13.07 -7.85 1.32
CA VAL A 196 12.35 -6.91 0.45
C VAL A 196 13.32 -5.90 -0.16
N GLU A 197 14.32 -5.51 0.63
CA GLU A 197 15.38 -4.58 0.27
C GLU A 197 16.24 -5.14 -0.87
N ASP A 198 16.60 -6.42 -0.82
CA ASP A 198 17.35 -7.09 -1.91
C ASP A 198 16.60 -7.02 -3.25
N ILE A 199 15.28 -7.21 -3.22
CA ILE A 199 14.43 -7.12 -4.42
C ILE A 199 14.42 -5.69 -4.96
N ILE A 200 14.32 -4.69 -4.07
CA ILE A 200 14.29 -3.27 -4.45
C ILE A 200 15.63 -2.87 -5.07
N ASP A 201 16.73 -3.20 -4.42
CA ASP A 201 18.08 -2.87 -4.89
C ASP A 201 18.36 -3.53 -6.23
N HIS A 202 17.99 -4.81 -6.39
CA HIS A 202 18.15 -5.53 -7.64
C HIS A 202 17.46 -4.81 -8.80
N VAL A 203 16.18 -4.47 -8.68
CA VAL A 203 15.44 -3.84 -9.79
C VAL A 203 15.95 -2.42 -10.06
N GLN A 204 16.33 -1.66 -9.02
CA GLN A 204 16.85 -0.30 -9.18
C GLN A 204 18.22 -0.27 -9.89
N ILE A 205 19.13 -1.21 -9.56
CA ILE A 205 20.42 -1.36 -10.27
C ILE A 205 20.21 -1.64 -11.76
N HIS A 206 19.14 -2.37 -12.11
CA HIS A 206 18.76 -2.66 -13.50
C HIS A 206 17.95 -1.54 -14.17
N GLY A 207 17.85 -0.37 -13.51
CA GLY A 207 17.23 0.83 -14.08
C GLY A 207 15.72 0.93 -13.88
N TYR A 208 15.10 -0.01 -13.16
CA TYR A 208 13.69 0.08 -12.83
C TYR A 208 13.43 1.25 -11.90
N ALA A 209 12.53 2.15 -12.33
CA ALA A 209 11.92 3.11 -11.43
C ALA A 209 12.92 4.02 -10.68
N LEU A 210 14.04 4.39 -11.34
CA LEU A 210 15.10 5.22 -10.78
C LEU A 210 14.55 6.56 -10.26
N THR A 211 14.78 6.85 -8.98
CA THR A 211 14.59 8.20 -8.45
C THR A 211 15.77 9.05 -8.90
N THR A 212 15.53 10.05 -9.73
CA THR A 212 16.54 11.06 -10.07
C THR A 212 16.87 11.90 -8.82
N SER A 213 17.72 11.36 -7.94
CA SER A 213 18.32 12.06 -6.82
C SER A 213 19.80 11.70 -6.74
N THR A 214 20.54 12.05 -7.79
CA THR A 214 21.99 12.19 -7.71
C THR A 214 22.33 13.50 -8.42
N THR A 215 22.07 14.60 -7.72
CA THR A 215 22.91 15.79 -7.86
C THR A 215 23.81 15.75 -6.64
N LEU A 216 25.04 15.26 -6.80
CA LEU A 216 26.10 15.56 -5.85
C LEU A 216 26.87 16.80 -6.36
N PRO A 217 27.31 17.67 -5.44
CA PRO A 217 27.97 18.94 -5.73
C PRO A 217 29.35 18.80 -6.38
#